data_AF-A0A6J4RE35-F1
#
_entry.id   AF-A0A6J4RE35-F1
#
_cell.length_a   1.000
_cell.length_b   1.000
_cell.length_c   1.000
_cell.angle_alpha   90.00
_cell.angle_beta   90.00
_cell.angle_gamma   90.00
#
_symmetry.space_group_name_H-M   'P 1'
#
loop_
_entity.id
_entity.type
_entity.pdbx_description
1 polymer ?
#
loop_
_entity_poly.entity_id
_entity_poly.type
_entity_poly.pdbx_seq_one_letter_code
_entity_poly.pdbx_strand_id
1 'polypeptide(L)'
;MTTPRNEGDGPDTSPPGEGFELYRHRNAEVTRTKGWHGLYWARRDGAGDYEIRSVPASLGEPSAAGGTMPREGFERLYEKVEARDYLPPGA
;
A
#
# COMPACT_ATOMS: atom_id res chain seq x y z
N MET A 1 -10.28 -29.99 -2.43
CA MET A 1 -9.19 -29.69 -1.48
C MET A 1 -8.88 -28.20 -1.63
N THR A 2 -9.48 -27.37 -0.79
CA THR A 2 -9.26 -25.91 -0.81
C THR A 2 -8.06 -25.65 0.09
N THR A 3 -6.90 -25.34 -0.48
CA THR A 3 -5.73 -24.92 0.29
C THR A 3 -6.11 -23.69 1.11
N PRO A 4 -5.87 -23.66 2.43
CA PRO A 4 -6.05 -22.44 3.20
C PRO A 4 -5.10 -21.39 2.62
N ARG A 5 -5.64 -20.20 2.30
CA ARG A 5 -4.84 -19.03 1.92
C ARG A 5 -3.86 -18.82 3.06
N ASN A 6 -2.58 -19.08 2.78
CA ASN A 6 -1.52 -19.12 3.78
C ASN A 6 -1.54 -17.82 4.60
N GLU A 7 -1.76 -17.94 5.91
CA GLU A 7 -1.53 -16.87 6.89
C GLU A 7 -0.05 -16.49 6.81
N GLY A 8 0.28 -15.50 5.96
CA GLY A 8 1.66 -15.11 5.65
C GLY A 8 1.88 -14.60 4.22
N ASP A 9 0.94 -14.84 3.30
CA ASP A 9 0.97 -14.32 1.92
C ASP A 9 0.09 -13.06 1.81
N GLY A 10 0.42 -12.05 2.62
CA GLY A 10 -0.22 -10.74 2.63
C GLY A 10 0.83 -9.67 2.38
N PRO A 11 0.48 -8.57 1.67
CA PRO A 11 1.38 -7.45 1.48
C PRO A 11 1.82 -6.92 2.86
N ASP A 12 3.11 -6.60 3.01
CA ASP A 12 3.63 -6.09 4.29
C ASP A 12 3.07 -4.69 4.55
N THR A 13 2.01 -4.62 5.34
CA THR A 13 1.37 -3.38 5.77
C THR A 13 2.04 -2.78 7.02
N SER A 14 3.29 -3.16 7.30
CA SER A 14 4.14 -2.41 8.23
C SER A 14 4.60 -1.10 7.59
N PRO A 15 4.40 0.06 8.25
CA PRO A 15 4.83 1.34 7.70
C PRO A 15 6.37 1.40 7.62
N PRO A 16 6.95 1.90 6.51
CA PRO A 16 8.41 1.97 6.31
C PRO A 16 9.08 3.07 7.17
N GLY A 17 8.29 3.88 7.88
CA GLY A 17 8.76 4.95 8.76
C GLY A 17 7.59 5.71 9.37
N GLU A 18 7.90 6.65 10.26
CA GLU A 18 6.89 7.49 10.90
C GLU A 18 6.19 8.42 9.87
N GLY A 19 4.88 8.56 10.01
CA GLY A 19 4.04 9.43 9.18
C GLY A 19 3.62 8.85 7.83
N PHE A 20 3.99 7.61 7.51
CA PHE A 20 3.45 6.92 6.34
C PHE A 20 2.07 6.32 6.64
N GLU A 21 1.10 6.65 5.80
CA GLU A 21 -0.25 6.13 5.84
C GLU A 21 -0.49 5.23 4.63
N LEU A 22 -1.38 4.24 4.77
CA LEU A 22 -1.65 3.28 3.71
C LEU A 22 -2.69 3.84 2.74
N TYR A 23 -2.40 3.72 1.46
CA TYR A 23 -3.29 4.12 0.39
C TYR A 23 -3.43 3.00 -0.62
N ARG A 24 -4.61 2.91 -1.23
CA ARG A 24 -4.89 2.03 -2.35
C ARG A 24 -5.08 2.87 -3.61
N HIS A 25 -4.50 2.44 -4.72
CA HIS A 25 -4.81 3.00 -6.02
C HIS A 25 -6.24 2.59 -6.39
N ARG A 26 -7.10 3.53 -6.76
CA ARG A 26 -8.53 3.26 -7.05
C ARG A 26 -8.74 2.20 -8.14
N ASN A 27 -7.86 2.21 -9.14
CA ASN A 27 -7.87 1.21 -10.21
C ASN A 27 -7.34 -0.18 -9.80
N ALA A 28 -6.89 -0.39 -8.56
CA ALA A 28 -6.35 -1.69 -8.13
C ALA A 28 -7.41 -2.81 -8.19
N GLU A 29 -8.69 -2.49 -8.00
CA GLU A 29 -9.77 -3.48 -8.09
C GLU A 29 -10.07 -3.87 -9.55
N VAL A 30 -9.96 -2.87 -10.43
CA VAL A 30 -10.25 -2.98 -11.87
C VAL A 30 -9.08 -3.68 -12.58
N THR A 31 -7.87 -3.32 -12.19
CA THR A 31 -6.63 -3.82 -12.76
C THR A 31 -6.15 -5.01 -11.94
N ARG A 32 -6.64 -6.21 -12.27
CA ARG A 32 -6.16 -7.48 -11.68
C ARG A 32 -4.83 -7.93 -12.29
N THR A 33 -3.84 -7.05 -12.33
CA THR A 33 -2.48 -7.44 -12.71
C THR A 33 -1.97 -8.41 -11.66
N LYS A 34 -1.60 -9.63 -12.07
CA LYS A 34 -1.09 -10.66 -11.15
C LYS A 34 0.12 -10.11 -10.39
N GLY A 35 0.05 -10.13 -9.06
CA GLY A 35 1.09 -9.63 -8.17
C GLY A 35 1.03 -8.13 -7.88
N TRP A 36 0.04 -7.39 -8.41
CA TRP A 36 -0.19 -6.00 -8.05
C TRP A 36 -1.44 -5.85 -7.19
N HIS A 37 -1.24 -5.56 -5.90
CA HIS A 37 -2.29 -5.32 -4.91
C HIS A 37 -2.76 -3.86 -4.95
N GLY A 38 -1.99 -2.99 -5.62
CA GLY A 38 -2.26 -1.56 -5.74
C GLY A 38 -2.16 -0.80 -4.42
N LEU A 39 -1.47 -1.35 -3.42
CA LEU A 39 -1.22 -0.72 -2.14
C LEU A 39 0.10 0.05 -2.15
N TYR A 40 0.05 1.25 -1.57
CA TYR A 40 1.16 2.17 -1.50
C TYR A 40 1.18 2.86 -0.13
N TRP A 41 2.37 3.08 0.39
CA TRP A 41 2.58 3.98 1.52
C TRP A 41 2.70 5.39 0.99
N ALA A 42 1.99 6.33 1.59
CA ALA A 42 2.22 7.73 1.31
C ALA A 42 2.28 8.56 2.58
N ARG A 43 3.18 9.55 2.57
CA ARG A 43 3.23 10.58 3.60
C ARG A 43 3.21 11.94 2.94
N ARG A 44 2.55 12.89 3.58
CA ARG A 44 2.57 14.27 3.12
C ARG A 44 3.85 14.96 3.57
N ASP A 45 4.53 15.64 2.66
CA ASP A 45 5.74 16.41 2.95
C ASP A 45 5.41 17.87 3.36
N GLY A 46 6.45 18.64 3.65
CA GLY A 46 6.33 20.06 4.05
C GLY A 46 5.87 21.00 2.93
N ALA A 47 6.02 20.60 1.66
CA ALA A 47 5.46 21.33 0.51
C ALA A 47 3.97 21.01 0.29
N GLY A 48 3.50 19.93 0.92
CA GLY A 48 2.14 19.44 0.84
C GLY A 48 1.93 18.36 -0.21
N ASP A 49 3.00 17.91 -0.88
CA ASP A 49 3.02 16.80 -1.82
C ASP A 49 3.13 15.46 -1.08
N TYR A 50 2.94 14.34 -1.79
CA TYR A 50 3.00 13.01 -1.19
C TYR A 50 4.25 12.24 -1.65
N GLU A 51 5.08 11.82 -0.70
CA GLU A 51 6.12 10.83 -0.95
C GLU A 51 5.47 9.44 -0.93
N ILE A 52 5.54 8.74 -2.07
CA ILE A 52 4.93 7.42 -2.27
C ILE A 52 6.01 6.35 -2.19
N ARG A 53 5.70 5.22 -1.55
CA ARG A 53 6.48 3.99 -1.57
C ARG A 53 5.59 2.80 -1.89
N SER A 54 6.12 1.84 -2.65
CA SER A 54 5.37 0.63 -2.97
C SER A 54 5.30 -0.27 -1.74
N VAL A 55 4.11 -0.79 -1.45
CA VAL A 55 3.95 -1.84 -0.45
C VAL A 55 4.45 -3.16 -1.08
N PRO A 56 5.42 -3.84 -0.47
CA PRO A 56 5.94 -5.09 -1.01
C PRO A 56 4.86 -6.17 -0.98
N ALA A 57 4.94 -7.09 -1.94
CA ALA A 57 4.01 -8.21 -2.06
C ALA A 57 4.19 -9.26 -0.95
N SER A 58 5.41 -9.37 -0.43
CA SER A 58 5.79 -10.36 0.57
C SER A 58 6.47 -9.70 1.76
N LEU A 59 6.23 -10.25 2.95
CA LEU A 59 6.92 -9.87 4.18
C LEU A 59 8.44 -10.07 4.02
N GLY A 60 9.22 -8.99 4.15
CA GLY A 60 10.69 -9.01 4.05
C GLY A 60 11.28 -8.53 2.72
N GLU A 61 10.47 -8.18 1.72
CA GLU A 61 10.95 -7.46 0.54
C GLU A 61 11.11 -5.96 0.82
N PRO A 62 12.16 -5.29 0.28
CA PRO A 62 12.34 -3.87 0.49
C PRO A 62 11.25 -3.07 -0.24
N SER A 63 10.61 -2.12 0.46
CA SER A 63 9.72 -1.14 -0.16
C SER A 63 10.52 -0.25 -1.13
N ALA A 64 10.13 -0.22 -2.40
CA ALA A 64 10.73 0.66 -3.39
C ALA A 64 10.16 2.08 -3.28
N ALA A 65 11.02 3.09 -3.49
CA ALA A 65 10.57 4.47 -3.61
C ALA A 65 9.73 4.64 -4.88
N GLY A 66 8.46 5.03 -4.72
CA GLY A 66 7.54 5.32 -5.81
C GLY A 66 7.68 6.75 -6.34
N GLY A 67 8.42 7.60 -5.63
CA GLY A 67 8.66 9.02 -5.96
C GLY A 67 7.71 9.96 -5.22
N THR A 68 7.88 11.26 -5.47
CA THR A 68 7.00 12.31 -4.93
C THR A 68 5.93 12.67 -5.96
N MET A 69 4.67 12.69 -5.55
CA MET A 69 3.53 13.04 -6.40
C MET A 69 2.83 14.30 -5.88
N PRO A 70 2.39 15.21 -6.77
CA PRO A 70 1.61 16.36 -6.37
C PRO A 70 0.32 15.97 -5.67
N ARG A 71 -0.06 16.72 -4.63
CA ARG A 71 -1.26 16.49 -3.81
C ARG A 71 -2.52 16.18 -4.62
N GLU A 72 -2.85 17.06 -5.58
CA GLU A 72 -4.08 16.93 -6.36
C GLU A 72 -4.12 15.65 -7.19
N GLY A 73 -2.99 15.25 -7.77
CA GLY A 73 -2.89 14.00 -8.52
C GLY A 73 -3.05 12.78 -7.60
N PHE A 74 -2.43 12.83 -6.43
CA PHE A 74 -2.47 11.76 -5.45
C PHE A 74 -3.89 11.54 -4.91
N GLU A 75 -4.54 12.58 -4.39
CA GLU A 75 -5.89 12.47 -3.80
C GLU A 75 -6.97 12.04 -4.82
N ARG A 76 -6.72 12.25 -6.12
CA ARG A 76 -7.59 11.79 -7.22
C ARG A 76 -7.41 10.31 -7.55
N LEU A 77 -6.18 9.80 -7.51
CA LEU A 77 -5.84 8.45 -7.95
C LEU A 77 -5.83 7.43 -6.81
N TYR A 78 -5.59 7.90 -5.59
CA TYR A 78 -5.44 7.08 -4.41
C TYR A 78 -6.56 7.38 -3.41
N GLU A 79 -6.89 6.36 -2.63
CA GLU A 79 -7.80 6.46 -1.50
C GLU A 79 -7.08 5.96 -0.25
N LYS A 80 -7.27 6.65 0.87
CA LYS A 80 -6.71 6.22 2.15
C LYS A 80 -7.45 4.97 2.60
N VAL A 81 -6.69 3.95 3.00
CA VAL A 81 -7.23 2.70 3.53
C VAL A 81 -6.65 2.44 4.91
N GLU A 82 -7.39 1.76 5.76
CA GLU A 82 -6.86 1.38 7.05
C GLU A 82 -5.99 0.14 6.89
N ALA A 83 -4.76 0.17 7.43
CA ALA A 83 -3.88 -1.00 7.41
C ALA A 83 -4.54 -2.23 8.08
N ARG A 84 -5.44 -2.00 9.04
CA ARG A 84 -6.21 -3.03 9.75
C ARG A 84 -7.13 -3.85 8.82
N ASP A 85 -7.59 -3.27 7.71
CA ASP A 85 -8.42 -3.99 6.73
C ASP A 85 -7.60 -5.03 5.94
N TYR A 86 -6.28 -4.94 6.03
CA TYR A 86 -5.31 -5.82 5.36
C TYR A 86 -4.46 -6.63 6.34
N LEU A 87 -4.63 -6.44 7.66
CA LEU A 87 -4.03 -7.33 8.65
C LEU A 87 -4.79 -8.67 8.62
N PRO A 88 -4.09 -9.81 8.72
CA PRO A 88 -4.77 -11.06 8.98
C PRO A 88 -5.54 -10.94 10.31
N PRO A 89 -6.80 -11.43 10.39
CA PRO A 89 -7.54 -11.39 11.65
C PRO A 89 -6.81 -12.23 12.70
N GLY A 90 -6.17 -11.59 13.68
CA GLY A 90 -5.52 -12.28 14.80
C GLY A 90 -4.23 -11.68 15.38
N ALA A 91 -3.88 -10.43 15.10
CA ALA A 91 -2.80 -9.72 15.81
C ALA A 91 -3.25 -9.20 17.18
#